data_AF-A0A1V5CC72-F1
#
_entry.id   AF-A0A1V5CC72-F1
#
_cell.length_a   1.000
_cell.length_b   1.000
_cell.length_c   1.000
_cell.angle_alpha   90.00
_cell.angle_beta   90.00
_cell.angle_gamma   90.00
#
_symmetry.space_group_name_H-M   'P 1'
#
loop_
_entity.id
_entity.type
_entity.pdbx_description
1 polymer ?
#
loop_
_entity_poly.entity_id
_entity_poly.type
_entity_poly.pdbx_seq_one_letter_code
_entity_poly.pdbx_strand_id
1 'polypeptide(L)'
;MNEQTPSAIEKTRNPFTKMNIDNNVIIIAGYAIFFSAWNFAAPVPATILMLLSGFLMILSGIFFVAYKVYRIIVHTFYFRRLAKDLENNRVDPDKKIEAYKNAEIAFAAQSMKAGSWFLVPSILSAMSGTSIFIYQLFIGFFSHR
;
A
#
# COMPACT_ATOMS: atom_id res chain seq x y z
N MET A 1 -11.39 4.75 -45.60
CA MET A 1 -12.02 4.21 -44.38
C MET A 1 -10.87 4.01 -43.40
N ASN A 2 -10.61 5.01 -42.55
CA ASN A 2 -9.45 5.00 -41.65
C ASN A 2 -9.82 4.28 -40.35
N GLU A 3 -9.34 3.05 -40.19
CA GLU A 3 -9.27 2.39 -38.88
C GLU A 3 -8.25 3.13 -38.02
N GLN A 4 -8.74 4.04 -37.17
CA GLN A 4 -7.97 4.55 -36.04
C GLN A 4 -7.81 3.41 -35.03
N THR A 5 -6.71 2.67 -35.13
CA THR A 5 -6.23 1.77 -34.08
C THR A 5 -6.22 2.47 -32.73
N PRO A 6 -6.93 1.97 -31.70
CA PRO A 6 -7.05 2.62 -30.39
C PRO A 6 -5.81 2.41 -29.49
N SER A 7 -4.60 2.44 -30.04
CA SER A 7 -3.36 2.08 -29.31
C SER A 7 -2.64 3.26 -28.64
N ALA A 8 -2.99 4.50 -28.99
CA ALA A 8 -2.30 5.69 -28.47
C ALA A 8 -2.95 6.31 -27.21
N ILE A 9 -4.27 6.14 -27.03
CA ILE A 9 -4.99 6.67 -25.86
C ILE A 9 -4.77 5.80 -24.61
N GLU A 10 -4.42 4.52 -24.79
CA GLU A 10 -4.16 3.59 -23.69
C GLU A 10 -2.80 3.78 -23.00
N LYS A 11 -1.85 4.46 -23.65
CA LYS A 11 -0.50 4.71 -23.10
C LYS A 11 -0.43 5.90 -22.13
N THR A 12 -1.51 6.67 -22.01
CA THR A 12 -1.67 7.74 -21.02
C THR A 12 -2.69 7.39 -19.94
N ARG A 13 -2.81 6.11 -19.56
CA ARG A 13 -3.41 5.78 -18.26
C ARG A 13 -2.56 6.50 -17.20
N ASN A 14 -3.12 7.57 -16.66
CA ASN A 14 -2.52 8.43 -15.65
C ASN A 14 -1.62 7.60 -14.71
N PRO A 15 -0.35 7.97 -14.52
CA PRO A 15 0.56 7.21 -13.65
C PRO A 15 -0.02 7.03 -12.23
N PHE A 16 -0.86 7.98 -11.79
CA PHE A 16 -1.68 7.90 -10.58
C PHE A 16 -2.67 6.73 -10.56
N THR A 17 -3.35 6.46 -11.68
CA THR A 17 -4.31 5.34 -11.80
C THR A 17 -3.57 4.01 -11.76
N LYS A 18 -2.42 3.90 -12.43
CA LYS A 18 -1.59 2.69 -12.42
C LYS A 18 -1.06 2.38 -11.01
N MET A 19 -0.50 3.39 -10.34
CA MET A 19 0.05 3.24 -8.98
C MET A 19 -1.03 2.89 -7.93
N ASN A 20 -2.28 3.36 -8.10
CA ASN A 20 -3.39 2.97 -7.24
C ASN A 20 -3.87 1.53 -7.51
N ILE A 21 -3.93 1.12 -8.78
CA ILE A 21 -4.29 -0.25 -9.16
C ILE A 21 -3.25 -1.24 -8.62
N ASP A 22 -1.96 -0.96 -8.80
CA ASP A 22 -0.87 -1.83 -8.35
C ASP A 22 -0.92 -2.03 -6.82
N ASN A 23 -1.20 -0.97 -6.06
CA ASN A 23 -1.37 -1.07 -4.61
C ASN A 23 -2.59 -1.89 -4.19
N ASN A 24 -3.73 -1.72 -4.85
CA ASN A 24 -4.94 -2.47 -4.54
C ASN A 24 -4.76 -3.97 -4.84
N VAL A 25 -4.08 -4.30 -5.95
CA VAL A 25 -3.76 -5.69 -6.30
C VAL A 25 -2.86 -6.33 -5.24
N ILE A 26 -1.84 -5.62 -4.74
CA ILE A 26 -0.98 -6.13 -3.67
C ILE A 26 -1.76 -6.40 -2.39
N ILE A 27 -2.69 -5.52 -2.00
CA ILE A 27 -3.54 -5.71 -0.82
C ILE A 27 -4.44 -6.93 -0.99
N ILE A 28 -5.11 -7.05 -2.14
CA ILE A 28 -6.01 -8.18 -2.44
C ILE A 28 -5.23 -9.49 -2.45
N ALA A 29 -4.06 -9.52 -3.11
CA ALA A 29 -3.20 -10.70 -3.16
C ALA A 29 -2.71 -11.10 -1.76
N GLY A 30 -2.28 -10.13 -0.94
CA GLY A 30 -1.85 -10.39 0.43
C GLY A 30 -2.98 -10.98 1.29
N TYR A 31 -4.20 -10.42 1.19
CA TYR A 31 -5.36 -10.93 1.92
C TYR A 31 -5.77 -12.33 1.46
N ALA A 32 -5.76 -12.59 0.15
CA ALA A 32 -6.08 -13.89 -0.43
C ALA A 32 -5.08 -14.98 0.00
N ILE A 33 -3.78 -14.68 -0.02
CA ILE A 33 -2.72 -15.59 0.46
C ILE A 33 -2.93 -15.88 1.94
N PHE A 34 -3.14 -14.85 2.76
CA PHE A 34 -3.36 -15.01 4.19
C PHE A 34 -4.59 -15.87 4.49
N PHE A 35 -5.74 -15.59 3.88
CA PHE A 35 -6.97 -16.37 4.12
C PHE A 35 -6.85 -17.81 3.63
N SER A 36 -6.17 -18.05 2.51
CA SER A 36 -5.94 -19.41 2.01
C SER A 36 -5.07 -20.20 2.98
N ALA A 37 -3.99 -19.58 3.48
CA ALA A 37 -3.10 -20.21 4.44
C ALA A 37 -3.77 -20.42 5.81
N TRP A 38 -4.61 -19.49 6.25
CA TRP A 38 -5.39 -19.59 7.49
C TRP A 38 -6.39 -20.75 7.44
N ASN A 39 -7.12 -20.91 6.33
CA ASN A 39 -8.01 -22.05 6.14
C ASN A 39 -7.26 -23.39 6.14
N PHE A 40 -6.03 -23.42 5.62
CA PHE A 40 -5.18 -24.61 5.68
C PHE A 40 -4.74 -24.93 7.13
N ALA A 41 -4.65 -23.93 7.99
CA ALA A 41 -4.33 -24.10 9.42
C ALA A 41 -5.55 -24.40 10.31
N ALA A 42 -6.78 -24.36 9.78
CA ALA A 42 -8.01 -24.66 10.51
C ALA A 42 -8.06 -26.03 11.24
N PRO A 43 -7.44 -27.12 10.74
CA PRO A 43 -7.40 -28.38 11.47
C PRO A 43 -6.37 -28.40 12.62
N VAL A 44 -5.49 -27.40 12.73
CA VAL A 44 -4.51 -27.31 13.83
C VAL A 44 -5.19 -26.68 15.05
N PRO A 45 -5.07 -27.27 16.25
CA PRO A 45 -5.67 -26.69 17.45
C PRO A 45 -5.13 -25.27 17.70
N ALA A 46 -6.04 -24.33 17.97
CA ALA A 46 -5.70 -22.92 18.16
C ALA A 46 -4.81 -22.76 19.41
N THR A 47 -3.51 -22.55 19.19
CA THR A 47 -2.54 -22.25 20.24
C THR A 47 -2.42 -20.74 20.45
N ILE A 48 -1.88 -20.34 21.61
CA ILE A 48 -1.54 -18.94 21.91
C ILE A 48 -0.65 -18.34 20.80
N LEU A 49 0.24 -19.15 20.20
CA LEU A 49 1.11 -18.74 19.09
C LEU A 49 0.33 -18.43 17.81
N MET A 50 -0.72 -19.19 17.49
CA MET A 50 -1.58 -18.94 16.33
C MET A 50 -2.38 -17.64 16.49
N LEU A 51 -2.91 -17.40 17.70
CA LEU A 51 -3.59 -16.14 18.06
C LEU A 51 -2.64 -14.94 17.98
N LEU A 52 -1.43 -15.08 18.54
CA LEU A 52 -0.40 -14.05 18.50
C LEU A 52 0.02 -13.73 17.06
N SER A 53 0.23 -14.75 16.23
CA SER A 53 0.52 -14.58 14.80
C SER A 53 -0.58 -13.79 14.08
N GLY A 54 -1.85 -14.20 14.25
CA GLY A 54 -2.99 -13.51 13.65
C GLY A 54 -3.07 -12.06 14.12
N PHE A 55 -2.85 -11.81 15.41
CA PHE A 55 -2.81 -10.46 15.97
C PHE A 55 -1.69 -9.61 15.35
N LEU A 56 -0.46 -10.13 15.23
CA LEU A 56 0.66 -9.41 14.62
C LEU A 56 0.40 -9.07 13.14
N MET A 57 -0.22 -9.98 12.39
CA MET A 57 -0.58 -9.74 10.99
C MET A 57 -1.67 -8.67 10.86
N ILE A 58 -2.71 -8.73 11.70
CA ILE A 58 -3.76 -7.70 11.72
C ILE A 58 -3.15 -6.34 12.09
N LEU A 59 -2.29 -6.31 13.11
CA LEU A 59 -1.63 -5.09 13.57
C LEU A 59 -0.75 -4.48 12.45
N SER A 60 -0.02 -5.32 11.71
CA SER A 60 0.73 -4.88 10.53
C SER A 60 -0.17 -4.23 9.47
N GLY A 61 -1.32 -4.85 9.18
CA GLY A 61 -2.32 -4.31 8.26
C GLY A 61 -2.88 -2.97 8.72
N ILE A 62 -3.19 -2.82 10.01
CA ILE A 62 -3.68 -1.56 10.59
C ILE A 62 -2.64 -0.45 10.41
N PHE A 63 -1.36 -0.70 10.71
CA PHE A 63 -0.30 0.29 10.50
C PHE A 63 -0.14 0.68 9.03
N PHE A 64 -0.22 -0.29 8.12
CA PHE A 64 -0.12 -0.04 6.69
C PHE A 64 -1.29 0.82 6.17
N VAL A 65 -2.53 0.47 6.55
CA VAL A 65 -3.73 1.23 6.16
C VAL A 65 -3.73 2.63 6.78
N ALA A 66 -3.38 2.75 8.06
CA ALA A 66 -3.28 4.06 8.73
C ALA A 66 -2.29 4.99 8.01
N TYR A 67 -1.13 4.47 7.62
CA TYR A 67 -0.15 5.23 6.84
C TYR A 67 -0.70 5.64 5.46
N LYS A 68 -1.36 4.73 4.74
CA LYS A 68 -1.97 5.04 3.44
C LYS A 68 -3.00 6.14 3.55
N VAL A 69 -3.91 6.05 4.54
CA VAL A 69 -4.94 7.07 4.79
C VAL A 69 -4.29 8.41 5.13
N TYR A 70 -3.34 8.42 6.06
CA TYR A 70 -2.58 9.63 6.40
C TYR A 70 -1.94 10.26 5.16
N ARG A 71 -1.24 9.48 4.33
CA ARG A 71 -0.58 9.97 3.11
C ARG A 71 -1.57 10.60 2.14
N ILE A 72 -2.72 9.96 1.90
CA ILE A 72 -3.75 10.48 0.99
C ILE A 72 -4.33 11.80 1.51
N ILE A 73 -4.59 11.89 2.82
CA ILE A 73 -5.10 13.12 3.44
C ILE A 73 -4.08 14.25 3.26
N VAL A 74 -2.83 14.05 3.67
CA VAL A 74 -1.79 15.10 3.58
C VAL A 74 -1.54 15.48 2.11
N HIS A 75 -1.46 14.51 1.19
CA HIS A 75 -1.32 14.77 -0.25
C HIS A 75 -2.47 15.64 -0.76
N THR A 76 -3.71 15.28 -0.45
CA THR A 76 -4.89 16.02 -0.91
C THR A 76 -4.90 17.45 -0.39
N PHE A 77 -4.58 17.66 0.88
CA PHE A 77 -4.51 19.00 1.46
C PHE A 77 -3.36 19.84 0.85
N TYR A 78 -2.17 19.25 0.72
CA TYR A 78 -0.99 19.92 0.18
C TYR A 78 -1.23 20.37 -1.27
N PHE A 79 -1.72 19.46 -2.13
CA PHE A 79 -1.96 19.78 -3.53
C PHE A 79 -3.19 20.66 -3.75
N ARG A 80 -4.22 20.60 -2.90
CA ARG A 80 -5.32 21.58 -2.94
C ARG A 80 -4.84 22.99 -2.60
N ARG A 81 -3.92 23.12 -1.65
CA ARG A 81 -3.32 24.42 -1.31
C ARG A 81 -2.46 24.94 -2.46
N LEU A 82 -1.59 24.09 -3.01
CA LEU A 82 -0.77 24.41 -4.17
C LEU A 82 -1.61 24.83 -5.39
N ALA A 83 -2.73 24.14 -5.64
CA ALA A 83 -3.67 24.48 -6.71
C ALA A 83 -4.20 25.92 -6.57
N LYS A 84 -4.68 26.26 -5.36
CA LYS A 84 -5.20 27.60 -5.06
C LYS A 84 -4.13 28.68 -5.20
N ASP A 85 -2.92 28.41 -4.72
CA ASP A 85 -1.81 29.38 -4.79
C ASP A 85 -1.37 29.63 -6.25
N LEU A 86 -1.40 28.59 -7.10
CA LEU A 86 -1.09 28.68 -8.52
C LEU A 86 -2.24 29.24 -9.38
N GLU A 87 -3.49 29.17 -8.90
CA GLU A 87 -4.65 29.77 -9.56
C GLU A 87 -4.70 31.28 -9.29
N ASN A 88 -4.42 31.71 -8.05
CA ASN A 88 -4.42 33.11 -7.66
C ASN A 88 -3.25 33.93 -8.24
N ASN A 89 -2.10 33.29 -8.44
CA ASN A 89 -0.98 33.91 -9.14
C ASN A 89 -1.14 33.67 -10.64
N ARG A 90 -1.24 34.73 -11.46
CA ARG A 90 -1.28 34.66 -12.94
C ARG A 90 0.07 34.17 -13.51
N VAL A 91 0.44 32.94 -13.18
CA VAL A 91 1.65 32.26 -13.64
C VAL A 91 1.38 31.61 -15.00
N ASP A 92 2.36 31.63 -15.90
CA ASP A 92 2.27 30.92 -17.18
C ASP A 92 1.92 29.44 -16.99
N PRO A 93 1.09 28.84 -17.87
CA PRO A 93 0.69 27.45 -17.78
C PRO A 93 1.85 26.46 -17.65
N ASP A 94 2.94 26.66 -18.38
CA ASP A 94 4.11 25.78 -18.37
C ASP A 94 4.83 25.81 -17.01
N LYS A 95 4.91 27.00 -16.40
CA LYS A 95 5.50 27.18 -15.06
C LYS A 95 4.61 26.60 -13.96
N LYS A 96 3.29 26.53 -14.16
CA LYS A 96 2.38 25.83 -13.23
C LYS A 96 2.64 24.32 -13.22
N ILE A 97 2.81 23.72 -14.40
CA ILE A 97 3.09 22.28 -14.53
C ILE A 97 4.42 21.93 -13.86
N GLU A 98 5.45 22.75 -14.07
CA GLU A 98 6.76 22.55 -13.44
C GLU A 98 6.69 22.70 -11.92
N ALA A 99 5.95 23.69 -11.41
CA ALA A 99 5.72 23.88 -9.98
C ALA A 99 5.01 22.67 -9.33
N TYR A 100 4.01 22.10 -10.01
CA TYR A 100 3.35 20.88 -9.56
C TYR A 100 4.30 19.68 -9.48
N LYS A 101 5.12 19.48 -10.52
CA LYS A 101 6.08 18.37 -10.56
C LYS A 101 7.14 18.49 -9.45
N ASN A 102 7.66 19.70 -9.23
CA ASN A 102 8.64 19.94 -8.17
C ASN A 102 8.03 19.75 -6.77
N ALA A 103 6.79 20.18 -6.57
CA ALA A 103 6.06 19.95 -5.33
C ALA A 103 5.75 18.46 -5.10
N GLU A 104 5.50 17.69 -6.16
CA GLU A 104 5.34 16.23 -6.07
C GLU A 104 6.62 15.52 -5.65
N ILE A 105 7.77 15.90 -6.23
CA ILE A 105 9.07 15.35 -5.84
C ILE A 105 9.38 15.68 -4.37
N ALA A 106 9.14 16.93 -3.96
CA ALA A 106 9.34 17.35 -2.57
C ALA A 106 8.41 16.59 -1.60
N PHE A 107 7.13 16.45 -1.96
CA PHE A 107 6.16 15.69 -1.19
C PHE A 107 6.55 14.22 -1.10
N ALA A 108 7.04 13.60 -2.18
CA ALA A 108 7.50 12.21 -2.19
C ALA A 108 8.68 12.00 -1.22
N ALA A 109 9.67 12.91 -1.23
CA ALA A 109 10.81 12.86 -0.32
C ALA A 109 10.39 13.00 1.16
N GLN A 110 9.45 13.90 1.46
CA GLN A 110 8.93 14.08 2.81
C GLN A 110 8.07 12.88 3.26
N SER A 111 7.26 12.35 2.33
CA SER A 111 6.42 11.17 2.54
C SER A 111 7.23 9.92 2.84
N MET A 112 8.44 9.79 2.27
CA MET A 112 9.33 8.67 2.54
C MET A 112 9.80 8.65 3.99
N LYS A 113 10.16 9.81 4.57
CA LYS A 113 10.59 9.90 5.98
C LYS A 113 9.47 9.51 6.95
N ALA A 114 8.28 10.08 6.76
CA ALA A 114 7.10 9.70 7.52
C ALA A 114 6.71 8.24 7.26
N GLY A 115 6.90 7.78 6.03
CA GLY A 115 6.69 6.39 5.61
C GLY A 115 7.53 5.42 6.41
N SER A 116 8.83 5.61 6.49
CA SER A 116 9.72 4.71 7.23
C SER A 116 9.26 4.47 8.67
N TRP A 117 8.73 5.49 9.36
CA TRP A 117 8.24 5.36 10.73
C TRP A 117 7.04 4.41 10.88
N PHE A 118 6.16 4.34 9.88
CA PHE A 118 4.99 3.44 9.89
C PHE A 118 5.25 2.10 9.17
N LEU A 119 6.09 2.12 8.14
CA LEU A 119 6.35 0.99 7.26
C LEU A 119 7.30 -0.02 7.93
N VAL A 120 8.30 0.45 8.66
CA VAL A 120 9.24 -0.42 9.41
C VAL A 120 8.52 -1.28 10.46
N PRO A 121 7.74 -0.72 11.40
CA PRO A 121 7.02 -1.55 12.38
C PRO A 121 5.98 -2.46 11.71
N SER A 122 5.29 -1.99 10.67
CA SER A 122 4.36 -2.82 9.90
C SER A 122 5.05 -4.04 9.27
N ILE A 123 6.20 -3.87 8.62
CA ILE A 123 6.98 -4.98 8.05
C ILE A 123 7.47 -5.92 9.15
N LEU A 124 8.04 -5.40 10.23
CA LEU A 124 8.56 -6.23 11.32
C LEU A 124 7.46 -7.07 11.98
N SER A 125 6.28 -6.48 12.21
CA SER A 125 5.11 -7.21 12.70
C SER A 125 4.63 -8.26 11.70
N ALA A 126 4.59 -7.94 10.39
CA ALA A 126 4.21 -8.89 9.35
C ALA A 126 5.16 -10.08 9.30
N MET A 127 6.48 -9.82 9.28
CA MET A 127 7.51 -10.86 9.20
C MET A 127 7.48 -11.76 10.43
N SER A 128 7.35 -11.16 11.62
CA SER A 128 7.28 -11.91 12.88
C SER A 128 6.02 -12.78 12.93
N GLY A 129 4.85 -12.21 12.61
CA GLY A 129 3.59 -12.96 12.55
C GLY A 129 3.66 -14.10 11.53
N THR A 130 4.15 -13.83 10.32
CA THR A 130 4.32 -14.84 9.25
C THR A 130 5.25 -15.97 9.67
N SER A 131 6.37 -15.65 10.34
CA SER A 131 7.33 -16.66 10.79
C SER A 131 6.72 -17.57 11.85
N ILE A 132 6.00 -17.00 12.82
CA ILE A 132 5.29 -17.76 13.85
C ILE A 132 4.20 -18.65 13.23
N PHE A 133 3.45 -18.11 12.25
CA PHE A 133 2.42 -18.85 11.53
C PHE A 133 2.98 -20.08 10.81
N ILE A 134 4.06 -19.89 10.05
CA ILE A 134 4.72 -20.96 9.31
C ILE A 134 5.27 -22.02 10.27
N TYR A 135 5.94 -21.60 11.35
CA TYR A 135 6.45 -22.51 12.37
C TYR A 135 5.35 -23.39 12.98
N GLN A 136 4.20 -22.79 13.31
CA GLN A 136 3.06 -23.52 13.85
C GLN A 136 2.47 -24.52 12.84
N LEU A 137 2.38 -24.13 11.57
CA LEU A 137 1.94 -25.03 10.49
C LEU A 137 2.87 -26.23 10.34
N PHE A 138 4.18 -26.02 10.41
CA PHE A 138 5.16 -27.11 10.36
C PHE A 138 4.97 -28.08 11.53
N ILE A 139 4.87 -27.60 12.77
CA ILE A 139 4.65 -28.47 13.93
C ILE A 139 3.32 -29.21 13.82
N GLY A 140 2.23 -28.51 13.48
CA GLY A 140 0.91 -29.13 13.36
C GLY A 140 0.87 -30.21 12.27
N PHE A 141 1.55 -29.99 11.15
CA PHE A 141 1.63 -30.97 10.07
C PHE A 141 2.46 -32.21 10.43
N PHE A 142 3.62 -32.02 11.08
CA PHE A 142 4.47 -33.14 11.50
C PHE A 142 3.90 -33.91 12.69
N SER A 143 3.08 -33.29 13.55
CA SER A 143 2.45 -33.95 14.69
C SER A 143 1.23 -34.81 14.32
N HIS A 144 0.68 -34.66 13.11
CA HIS A 144 -0.49 -35.41 12.63
C HIS A 144 -0.16 -36.57 11.67
N ARG A 145 1.13 -36.80 11.38
CA ARG A 145 1.64 -38.03 10.74
C ARG A 145 2.17 -39.00 11.78
#